data_AF-A0AAE5A6I6-F1
#
_entry.id   AF-A0AAE5A6I6-F1
#
_cell.length_a   1.000
_cell.length_b   1.000
_cell.length_c   1.000
_cell.angle_alpha   90.00
_cell.angle_beta   90.00
_cell.angle_gamma   90.00
#
_symmetry.space_group_name_H-M   'P 1'
#
loop_
_entity.id
_entity.type
_entity.pdbx_description
1 polymer ?
#
loop_
_entity_poly.entity_id
_entity_poly.type
_entity_poly.pdbx_seq_one_letter_code
_entity_poly.pdbx_strand_id
1 'polypeptide(L)'
;MQTEHTTARAVALEDLPTLVGTDLGTSSAVQITQQQINLFADATNDHQWIHTDPERAKEGPLGTTIAHGFLTLSLAPSLFWQLIDVVDSEQVINCG
;
A
#
# COMPACT_ATOMS: atom_id res chain seq x y z
N MET A 1 22.18 -0.31 -3.18
CA MET A 1 21.62 -1.42 -3.96
C MET A 1 20.52 -0.84 -4.83
N GLN A 2 20.67 -0.92 -6.15
CA GLN A 2 19.62 -0.57 -7.09
C GLN A 2 18.55 -1.66 -6.96
N THR A 3 17.37 -1.32 -6.45
CA THR A 3 16.25 -2.27 -6.37
C THR A 3 15.73 -2.47 -7.80
N GLU A 4 15.95 -3.64 -8.37
CA GLU A 4 15.36 -4.00 -9.66
C GLU A 4 13.84 -3.99 -9.52
N HIS A 5 13.20 -3.19 -10.35
CA HIS A 5 11.76 -3.04 -10.37
C HIS A 5 11.18 -4.14 -11.25
N THR A 6 10.34 -5.00 -10.71
CA THR A 6 9.64 -5.99 -11.52
C THR A 6 8.54 -5.27 -12.31
N THR A 7 8.56 -5.41 -13.64
CA THR A 7 7.44 -5.01 -14.49
C THR A 7 6.27 -5.97 -14.26
N ALA A 8 5.04 -5.46 -14.19
CA ALA A 8 3.86 -6.28 -13.96
C ALA A 8 3.77 -7.46 -14.94
N ARG A 9 3.54 -8.65 -14.41
CA ARG A 9 3.36 -9.87 -15.19
C ARG A 9 1.96 -9.90 -15.78
N ALA A 10 1.85 -9.89 -17.10
CA ALA A 10 0.59 -10.16 -17.79
C ALA A 10 0.18 -11.64 -17.59
N VAL A 11 -1.03 -11.89 -17.11
CA VAL A 11 -1.56 -13.22 -16.76
C VAL A 11 -3.02 -13.31 -17.19
N ALA A 12 -3.41 -14.39 -17.86
CA ALA A 12 -4.82 -14.67 -18.13
C ALA A 12 -5.53 -15.11 -16.83
N LEU A 13 -6.81 -14.78 -16.68
CA LEU A 13 -7.60 -15.05 -15.50
C LEU A 13 -7.60 -16.55 -15.16
N GLU A 14 -7.69 -17.40 -16.19
CA GLU A 14 -7.66 -18.86 -16.04
C GLU A 14 -6.31 -19.40 -15.55
N ASP A 15 -5.22 -18.66 -15.78
CA ASP A 15 -3.86 -19.06 -15.43
C ASP A 15 -3.47 -18.63 -14.00
N LEU A 16 -4.25 -17.78 -13.32
CA LEU A 16 -3.95 -17.34 -11.95
C LEU A 16 -3.65 -18.48 -10.97
N PRO A 17 -4.40 -19.62 -10.95
CA PRO A 17 -4.10 -20.73 -10.04
C PRO A 17 -2.72 -21.34 -10.24
N THR A 18 -2.13 -21.23 -11.43
CA THR A 18 -0.79 -21.75 -11.73
C THR A 18 0.31 -20.98 -10.99
N LEU A 19 0.01 -19.79 -10.49
CA LEU A 19 0.95 -18.92 -9.78
C LEU A 19 1.02 -19.18 -8.27
N VAL A 20 0.21 -20.09 -7.73
CA VAL A 20 0.24 -20.42 -6.30
C VAL A 20 1.64 -20.87 -5.88
N GLY A 21 2.19 -20.23 -4.84
CA GLY A 21 3.54 -20.49 -4.34
C GLY A 21 4.67 -19.88 -5.18
N THR A 22 4.36 -19.18 -6.26
CA THR A 22 5.35 -18.45 -7.06
C THR A 22 5.67 -17.10 -6.41
N ASP A 23 6.95 -16.73 -6.41
CA ASP A 23 7.39 -15.37 -6.08
C ASP A 23 7.08 -14.44 -7.26
N LEU A 24 6.24 -13.42 -7.02
CA LEU A 24 5.86 -12.43 -8.03
C LEU A 24 6.81 -11.23 -8.09
N GLY A 25 7.84 -11.19 -7.23
CA GLY A 25 8.77 -10.08 -7.11
C GLY A 25 8.32 -9.04 -6.08
N THR A 26 8.94 -7.86 -6.14
CA THR A 26 8.72 -6.77 -5.17
C THR A 26 8.24 -5.51 -5.90
N SER A 27 7.25 -4.84 -5.31
CA SER A 27 6.71 -3.58 -5.81
C SER A 27 7.65 -2.40 -5.52
N SER A 28 7.28 -1.21 -5.99
CA SER A 28 8.02 0.01 -5.70
C SER A 28 8.05 0.28 -4.20
N ALA A 29 9.19 0.77 -3.72
CA ALA A 29 9.18 1.47 -2.44
C ALA A 29 8.28 2.71 -2.55
N VAL A 30 7.39 2.89 -1.57
CA VAL A 30 6.52 4.06 -1.47
C VAL A 30 6.90 4.88 -0.26
N GLN A 31 7.25 6.15 -0.49
CA GLN A 31 7.47 7.10 0.59
C GLN A 31 6.13 7.69 1.04
N ILE A 32 5.77 7.47 2.31
CA ILE A 32 4.58 8.05 2.91
C ILE A 32 4.91 9.42 3.52
N THR A 33 4.14 10.43 3.15
CA THR A 33 4.32 11.80 3.62
C THR A 33 3.32 12.14 4.71
N GLN A 34 3.67 13.10 5.59
CA GLN A 34 2.72 13.61 6.59
C GLN A 34 1.43 14.15 5.96
N GLN A 35 1.51 14.72 4.75
CA GLN A 35 0.34 15.18 4.02
C GLN A 35 -0.62 14.03 3.69
N GLN A 36 -0.10 12.89 3.22
CA GLN A 36 -0.94 11.70 2.95
C GLN A 36 -1.55 11.14 4.24
N ILE A 37 -0.78 11.14 5.33
CA ILE A 37 -1.28 10.74 6.65
C ILE A 37 -2.45 11.65 7.04
N ASN A 38 -2.30 12.97 6.95
CA ASN A 38 -3.36 13.92 7.30
C ASN A 38 -4.59 13.81 6.39
N LEU A 39 -4.40 13.65 5.07
CA LEU A 39 -5.51 13.45 4.14
C LEU A 39 -6.29 12.16 4.43
N PHE A 40 -5.60 11.11 4.87
CA PHE A 40 -6.26 9.88 5.30
C PHE A 40 -7.05 10.10 6.60
N ALA A 41 -6.50 10.84 7.57
CA ALA A 41 -7.23 11.22 8.78
C ALA A 41 -8.51 11.99 8.45
N ASP A 42 -8.45 12.94 7.51
CA ASP A 42 -9.61 13.71 7.07
C ASP A 42 -10.67 12.82 6.39
N ALA A 43 -10.23 11.82 5.63
CA ALA A 43 -11.13 10.89 4.94
C ALA A 43 -11.81 9.88 5.89
N THR A 44 -11.13 9.46 6.96
CA THR A 44 -11.62 8.42 7.89
C THR A 44 -12.10 8.97 9.23
N ASN A 45 -11.90 10.26 9.46
CA ASN A 45 -12.14 10.94 10.73
C ASN A 45 -11.34 10.34 11.92
N ASP A 46 -10.18 9.74 11.60
CA ASP A 46 -9.20 9.27 12.59
C ASP A 46 -8.10 10.32 12.75
N HIS A 47 -8.35 11.29 13.63
CA HIS A 47 -7.39 12.34 13.95
C HIS A 47 -6.60 12.04 15.23
N GLN A 48 -6.31 10.77 15.52
CA GLN A 48 -5.44 10.46 16.66
C GLN A 48 -4.09 11.19 16.52
N TRP A 49 -3.65 11.81 17.62
CA TRP A 49 -2.47 12.68 17.63
C TRP A 49 -1.18 11.97 17.20
N ILE A 50 -1.09 10.65 17.40
CA ILE A 50 0.04 9.83 16.94
C ILE A 50 0.21 9.83 15.41
N HIS A 51 -0.82 10.24 14.67
CA HIS A 51 -0.81 10.36 13.22
C HIS A 51 -0.68 11.81 12.77
N THR A 52 -1.36 12.74 13.44
CA THR A 52 -1.65 14.08 12.91
C THR A 52 -0.97 15.24 13.64
N ASP A 53 -0.38 15.01 14.82
CA ASP A 53 0.26 16.06 15.63
C ASP A 53 1.75 15.77 15.82
N PRO A 54 2.63 16.30 14.95
CA PRO A 54 4.07 16.12 15.04
C PRO A 54 4.69 16.64 16.34
N GLU A 55 4.18 17.73 16.91
CA GLU A 55 4.76 18.31 18.13
C GLU A 55 4.48 17.41 19.32
N ARG A 56 3.22 16.95 19.45
CA ARG A 56 2.86 16.00 20.51
C ARG A 56 3.49 14.63 20.29
N ALA A 57 3.63 14.19 19.04
CA ALA A 57 4.25 12.90 18.70
C ALA A 57 5.74 12.81 19.09
N LYS A 58 6.48 13.92 19.07
CA LYS A 58 7.89 13.97 19.53
C LYS A 58 8.06 13.55 20.98
N GLU A 59 7.10 13.89 21.85
CA GLU A 59 7.11 13.51 23.27
C GLU A 59 6.54 12.11 23.51
N GLY A 60 5.96 11.50 22.47
CA GLY A 60 5.38 10.17 22.50
C GLY A 60 6.41 9.04 22.43
N PRO A 61 5.97 7.78 22.62
CA PRO A 61 6.86 6.62 22.68
C PRO A 61 7.61 6.33 21.38
N LEU A 62 7.15 6.87 20.24
CA LEU A 62 7.75 6.66 18.93
C LEU A 62 8.60 7.84 18.46
N GLY A 63 8.55 8.99 19.16
CA GLY A 63 9.34 10.19 18.86
C GLY A 63 8.98 10.92 17.56
N THR A 64 7.98 10.46 16.82
CA THR A 64 7.48 11.05 15.58
C THR A 64 6.05 10.56 15.32
N THR A 65 5.33 11.23 14.41
CA THR A 65 4.09 10.72 13.85
C THR A 65 4.33 9.43 13.06
N ILE A 66 3.32 8.58 13.04
CA ILE A 66 3.30 7.36 12.22
C ILE A 66 2.10 7.37 11.28
N ALA A 67 2.20 6.63 10.18
CA ALA A 67 1.06 6.44 9.29
C ALA A 67 -0.06 5.63 9.99
N HIS A 68 -1.31 5.85 9.57
CA HIS A 68 -2.43 4.99 9.94
C HIS A 68 -2.17 3.55 9.47
N GLY A 69 -2.46 2.56 10.31
CA GLY A 69 -2.38 1.15 9.89
C GLY A 69 -3.25 0.86 8.66
N PHE A 70 -4.45 1.46 8.61
CA PHE A 70 -5.35 1.34 7.46
C PHE A 70 -4.88 2.10 6.21
N LEU A 71 -4.10 3.17 6.36
CA LEU A 71 -3.42 3.79 5.21
C LEU A 71 -2.44 2.81 4.59
N THR A 72 -1.59 2.16 5.40
CA THR A 72 -0.65 1.14 4.91
C THR A 72 -1.40 -0.01 4.21
N LEU A 73 -2.48 -0.51 4.79
CA LEU A 73 -3.29 -1.57 4.17
C LEU A 73 -3.91 -1.11 2.84
N SER A 74 -4.40 0.13 2.77
CA SER A 74 -5.04 0.68 1.56
C SER A 74 -4.09 0.80 0.36
N LEU A 75 -2.77 0.72 0.56
CA LEU A 75 -1.80 0.71 -0.52
C LEU A 75 -1.70 -0.64 -1.22
N ALA A 76 -2.18 -1.73 -0.60
CA ALA A 76 -2.04 -3.09 -1.11
C ALA A 76 -2.52 -3.25 -2.57
N PRO A 77 -3.69 -2.72 -3.00
CA PRO A 77 -4.09 -2.80 -4.41
C PRO A 77 -3.09 -2.10 -5.34
N SER A 78 -2.66 -0.89 -5.00
CA SER A 78 -1.71 -0.13 -5.83
C SER A 78 -0.35 -0.80 -5.96
N LEU A 79 0.09 -1.53 -4.94
CA LEU A 79 1.34 -2.29 -4.94
C LEU A 79 1.17 -3.63 -5.68
N PHE A 80 0.03 -4.29 -5.50
CA PHE A 80 -0.30 -5.56 -6.16
C PHE A 80 -0.33 -5.41 -7.69
N TRP A 81 -0.92 -4.32 -8.21
CA TRP A 81 -0.97 -4.05 -9.65
C TRP A 81 0.39 -3.77 -10.29
N GLN A 82 1.44 -3.57 -9.50
CA GLN A 82 2.81 -3.46 -10.04
C GLN A 82 3.42 -4.84 -10.30
N LEU A 83 2.87 -5.90 -9.71
CA LEU A 83 3.39 -7.27 -9.81
C LEU A 83 2.64 -8.09 -10.86
N ILE A 84 1.33 -7.88 -11.00
CA ILE A 84 0.48 -8.67 -11.89
C ILE A 84 -0.54 -7.78 -12.62
N ASP A 85 -0.80 -8.11 -13.87
CA ASP A 85 -1.83 -7.53 -14.71
C ASP A 85 -2.71 -8.65 -15.28
N VAL A 86 -4.00 -8.66 -14.93
CA VAL A 86 -4.94 -9.73 -15.33
C VAL A 86 -5.68 -9.30 -16.59
N VAL A 87 -5.12 -9.69 -17.74
CA VAL A 87 -5.35 -9.04 -19.04
C VAL A 87 -6.73 -9.26 -19.66
N ASP A 88 -7.45 -10.29 -19.25
CA ASP A 88 -8.75 -10.72 -19.77
C ASP A 88 -9.85 -10.68 -18.69
N SER A 89 -9.60 -9.95 -17.59
CA SER A 89 -10.61 -9.71 -16.56
C SER A 89 -11.56 -8.58 -16.95
N GLU A 90 -12.87 -8.81 -16.81
CA GLU A 90 -13.88 -7.74 -17.02
C GLU A 90 -13.96 -6.79 -15.82
N GLN A 91 -13.82 -7.32 -14.61
CA GLN A 91 -13.89 -6.55 -13.36
C GLN A 91 -12.97 -7.18 -12.31
N VAL A 92 -12.22 -6.34 -11.61
CA VAL A 92 -11.54 -6.71 -10.37
C VAL A 92 -12.00 -5.79 -9.26
N ILE A 93 -12.50 -6.38 -8.18
CA ILE A 93 -13.08 -5.67 -7.05
C ILE A 93 -12.18 -5.89 -5.84
N ASN A 94 -11.68 -4.79 -5.27
CA ASN A 94 -11.07 -4.83 -3.94
C ASN A 94 -12.20 -4.91 -2.92
N CYS A 95 -12.29 -6.02 -2.19
CA CYS A 95 -13.25 -6.22 -1.12
C CYS A 95 -12.53 -6.46 0.21
N GLY A 96 -13.02 -5.82 1.26
CA GLY A 96 -12.59 -5.95 2.65
C GLY A 96 -13.78 -5.89 3.58
#